data_AF-A0A7C3JUU5-F1
#
_entry.id   AF-A0A7C3JUU5-F1
#
_cell.length_a   1.000
_cell.length_b   1.000
_cell.length_c   1.000
_cell.angle_alpha   90.00
_cell.angle_beta   90.00
_cell.angle_gamma   90.00
#
_symmetry.space_group_name_H-M   'P 1'
#
loop_
_entity.id
_entity.type
_entity.pdbx_description
1 polymer ?
#
loop_
_entity_poly.entity_id
_entity_poly.type
_entity_poly.pdbx_seq_one_letter_code
_entity_poly.pdbx_strand_id
1 'polypeptide(L)'
;MSELDPRLSSIKQKLGSRVIDVHQDRGDDVLILERAGLRDSFAELKTDSALGYDFLSDITAVDYWKRKEPRFEVVYQILSRKERRRLRVRVPVPETDPTVESLTPLWHGANFLEREVWDLFGIRFLDHPDLRRVLLYEEFQGFPLRKDYPVNLCQPRVPERAVTGTFVDERSHNKLLRLKKSLGGNF
;
A
#
# COMPACT_ATOMS: atom_id res chain seq x y z
N MET A 1 -16.38 -16.94 -18.41
CA MET A 1 -15.00 -16.80 -17.91
C MET A 1 -14.21 -16.18 -19.05
N SER A 2 -13.83 -14.91 -18.96
CA SER A 2 -13.12 -14.23 -20.05
C SER A 2 -11.81 -14.95 -20.33
N GLU A 3 -11.55 -15.22 -21.60
CA GLU A 3 -10.29 -15.77 -22.09
C GLU A 3 -9.15 -14.84 -21.63
N LEU A 4 -8.16 -15.40 -20.91
CA LEU A 4 -7.00 -14.63 -20.43
C LEU A 4 -6.25 -14.07 -21.65
N ASP A 5 -5.91 -12.77 -21.61
CA ASP A 5 -5.10 -12.15 -22.66
C ASP A 5 -3.82 -13.01 -22.85
N PRO A 6 -3.46 -13.42 -24.08
CA PRO A 6 -2.26 -14.22 -24.34
C PRO A 6 -0.97 -13.62 -23.76
N ARG A 7 -0.93 -12.31 -23.51
CA ARG A 7 0.20 -11.64 -22.83
C ARG A 7 0.31 -12.00 -21.36
N LEU A 8 -0.81 -12.07 -20.65
CA LEU A 8 -0.84 -12.47 -19.24
C LEU A 8 -0.34 -13.91 -19.08
N SER A 9 -0.66 -14.78 -20.04
CA SER A 9 -0.10 -16.12 -20.14
C SER A 9 1.42 -16.12 -20.38
N SER A 10 1.91 -15.23 -21.25
CA SER A 10 3.36 -15.05 -21.50
C SER A 10 4.10 -14.54 -20.26
N ILE A 11 3.54 -13.56 -19.54
CA ILE A 11 4.09 -13.05 -18.28
C ILE A 11 4.14 -14.17 -17.23
N LYS A 12 3.06 -14.94 -17.11
CA LYS A 12 2.99 -16.08 -16.20
C LYS A 12 4.05 -17.14 -16.52
N GLN A 13 4.28 -17.43 -17.80
CA GLN A 13 5.31 -18.38 -18.23
C GLN A 13 6.73 -17.87 -17.94
N LYS A 14 6.99 -16.58 -18.13
CA LYS A 14 8.30 -15.95 -17.88
C LYS A 14 8.65 -15.91 -16.40
N LEU A 15 7.75 -15.40 -15.57
CA LEU A 15 7.98 -15.22 -14.14
C LEU A 15 7.83 -16.53 -13.34
N GLY A 16 7.19 -17.55 -13.93
CA GLY A 16 7.16 -18.91 -13.42
C GLY A 16 6.55 -19.02 -12.02
N SER A 17 7.31 -19.58 -11.08
CA SER A 17 6.84 -19.84 -9.71
C SER A 17 6.63 -18.58 -8.87
N ARG A 18 7.15 -17.42 -9.29
CA ARG A 18 6.97 -16.14 -8.57
C ARG A 18 5.55 -15.58 -8.71
N VAL A 19 4.76 -16.12 -9.64
CA VAL A 19 3.39 -15.68 -9.91
C VAL A 19 2.40 -16.51 -9.11
N ILE A 20 1.69 -15.85 -8.20
CA ILE A 20 0.62 -16.47 -7.42
C ILE A 20 -0.63 -16.60 -8.27
N ASP A 21 -1.04 -15.49 -8.90
CA ASP A 21 -2.27 -15.44 -9.68
C ASP A 21 -2.19 -14.36 -10.77
N VAL A 22 -2.97 -14.54 -11.83
CA VAL A 22 -3.11 -13.57 -12.90
C VAL A 22 -4.56 -13.53 -13.33
N HIS A 23 -5.15 -12.35 -13.34
CA HIS A 23 -6.52 -12.16 -13.80
C HIS A 23 -6.70 -10.78 -14.43
N GLN A 24 -7.80 -10.64 -15.15
CA GLN A 24 -8.23 -9.37 -15.69
C GLN A 24 -9.54 -8.97 -15.00
N ASP A 25 -9.61 -7.75 -14.48
CA ASP A 25 -10.81 -7.20 -13.87
C ASP A 25 -11.18 -5.88 -14.54
N ARG A 26 -12.38 -5.82 -15.13
CA ARG A 26 -12.92 -4.60 -15.78
C ARG A 26 -11.98 -3.93 -16.79
N GLY A 27 -11.12 -4.72 -17.45
CA GLY A 27 -10.14 -4.24 -18.44
C GLY A 27 -8.78 -3.85 -17.86
N ASP A 28 -8.60 -3.95 -16.54
CA ASP A 28 -7.29 -3.84 -15.88
C ASP A 28 -6.65 -5.23 -15.78
N ASP A 29 -5.41 -5.32 -16.24
CA ASP A 29 -4.57 -6.49 -16.07
C ASP A 29 -3.97 -6.50 -14.66
N VAL A 30 -4.17 -7.60 -13.93
CA VAL A 30 -3.73 -7.76 -12.54
C VAL A 30 -2.83 -8.98 -12.42
N LEU A 31 -1.63 -8.74 -11.89
CA LEU A 31 -0.62 -9.75 -11.60
C LEU A 31 -0.39 -9.81 -10.09
N ILE A 32 -0.54 -10.99 -9.49
CA ILE A 32 -0.20 -11.20 -8.08
C ILE A 32 1.14 -11.92 -8.01
N LEU A 33 2.12 -11.27 -7.38
CA LEU A 33 3.48 -11.80 -7.23
C LEU A 33 3.80 -12.16 -5.78
N GLU A 34 4.67 -13.15 -5.61
CA GLU A 34 5.34 -13.38 -4.35
C GLU A 34 6.29 -12.23 -4.02
N ARG A 35 6.49 -11.99 -2.72
CA ARG A 35 7.43 -10.96 -2.24
C ARG A 35 8.89 -11.30 -2.51
N ALA A 36 9.23 -12.59 -2.68
CA ALA A 36 10.58 -13.06 -2.87
C ALA A 36 11.02 -12.91 -4.34
N GLY A 37 12.16 -12.26 -4.59
CA GLY A 37 12.62 -11.99 -5.94
C GLY A 37 11.74 -10.98 -6.68
N LEU A 38 11.17 -10.03 -5.92
CA LEU A 38 10.27 -9.02 -6.44
C LEU A 38 11.01 -8.09 -7.39
N ARG A 39 12.20 -7.61 -6.99
CA ARG A 39 13.06 -6.74 -7.80
C ARG A 39 13.42 -7.40 -9.11
N ASP A 40 13.79 -8.68 -9.10
CA ASP A 40 14.12 -9.43 -10.32
C ASP A 40 12.90 -9.52 -11.25
N SER A 41 11.72 -9.81 -10.70
CA SER A 41 10.47 -9.88 -11.47
C SER A 41 10.17 -8.54 -12.16
N PHE A 42 10.31 -7.42 -11.45
CA PHE A 42 10.14 -6.10 -12.05
C PHE A 42 11.24 -5.75 -13.05
N ALA A 43 12.48 -6.19 -12.83
CA ALA A 43 13.58 -5.98 -13.76
C ALA A 43 13.33 -6.71 -15.09
N GLU A 44 12.81 -7.94 -15.04
CA GLU A 44 12.39 -8.71 -16.21
C GLU A 44 11.24 -8.01 -16.94
N LEU A 45 10.20 -7.57 -16.23
CA LEU A 45 9.06 -6.82 -16.80
C LEU A 45 9.50 -5.52 -17.49
N LYS A 46 10.52 -4.85 -16.95
CA LYS A 46 11.06 -3.60 -17.50
C LYS A 46 11.96 -3.84 -18.72
N THR A 47 12.82 -4.86 -18.68
CA THR A 47 13.88 -5.09 -19.68
C THR A 47 13.36 -5.83 -20.92
N ASP A 48 12.30 -6.63 -20.78
CA ASP A 48 11.71 -7.35 -21.90
C ASP A 48 11.21 -6.37 -22.98
N SER A 49 11.69 -6.53 -24.21
CA SER A 49 11.39 -5.63 -25.33
C SER A 49 9.94 -5.71 -25.83
N ALA A 50 9.23 -6.80 -25.54
CA ALA A 50 7.83 -7.01 -25.88
C ALA A 50 6.87 -6.45 -24.80
N LEU A 51 7.31 -6.39 -23.53
CA LEU A 51 6.53 -5.80 -22.44
C LEU A 51 6.88 -4.33 -22.22
N GLY A 52 8.15 -4.05 -21.96
CA GLY A 52 8.73 -2.72 -21.89
C GLY A 52 8.04 -1.80 -20.88
N TYR A 53 7.73 -2.30 -19.67
CA TYR A 53 7.14 -1.49 -18.61
C TYR A 53 8.16 -0.48 -18.09
N ASP A 54 8.19 0.69 -18.71
CA ASP A 54 9.24 1.69 -18.51
C ASP A 54 8.84 2.79 -17.52
N PHE A 55 7.54 2.94 -17.23
CA PHE A 55 7.02 3.97 -16.34
C PHE A 55 6.35 3.36 -15.10
N LEU A 56 6.84 3.74 -13.92
CA LEU A 56 6.19 3.48 -12.64
C LEU A 56 5.25 4.64 -12.32
N SER A 57 3.95 4.37 -12.27
CA SER A 57 2.93 5.38 -12.04
C SER A 57 2.65 5.61 -10.57
N ASP A 58 2.57 4.54 -9.77
CA ASP A 58 2.17 4.62 -8.38
C ASP A 58 2.64 3.39 -7.59
N ILE A 59 2.87 3.57 -6.29
CA ILE A 59 3.08 2.50 -5.30
C ILE A 59 2.23 2.86 -4.10
N THR A 60 1.32 1.96 -3.74
CA THR A 60 0.46 2.13 -2.58
C THR A 60 0.34 0.82 -1.81
N ALA A 61 -0.26 0.86 -0.63
CA ALA A 61 -0.56 -0.34 0.13
C ALA A 61 -2.02 -0.38 0.55
N VAL A 62 -2.53 -1.59 0.71
CA VAL A 62 -3.89 -1.88 1.17
C VAL A 62 -3.79 -2.71 2.44
N ASP A 63 -4.50 -2.27 3.48
CA ASP A 63 -4.64 -3.02 4.72
C ASP A 63 -5.97 -3.78 4.72
N TYR A 64 -5.89 -5.12 4.65
CA TYR A 64 -6.99 -6.05 4.70
C TYR A 64 -7.30 -6.57 6.12
N TRP A 65 -7.03 -5.78 7.15
CA TRP A 65 -7.35 -6.07 8.55
C TRP A 65 -8.67 -6.85 8.74
N LYS A 66 -8.56 -8.05 9.31
CA LYS A 66 -9.68 -8.99 9.59
C LYS A 66 -10.48 -9.47 8.37
N ARG A 67 -9.99 -9.25 7.14
CA ARG A 67 -10.67 -9.66 5.89
C ARG A 67 -9.91 -10.71 5.11
N LYS A 68 -8.58 -10.64 5.09
CA LYS A 68 -7.72 -11.51 4.30
C LYS A 68 -6.35 -11.66 4.98
N GLU A 69 -5.77 -12.84 4.86
CA GLU A 69 -4.35 -13.08 5.14
C GLU A 69 -3.61 -13.36 3.83
N PRO A 70 -2.40 -12.82 3.60
CA PRO A 70 -1.69 -11.85 4.44
C PRO A 70 -2.41 -10.49 4.58
N ARG A 71 -2.27 -9.87 5.76
CA ARG A 71 -2.92 -8.58 6.12
C ARG A 71 -2.65 -7.45 5.13
N PHE A 72 -1.38 -7.23 4.77
CA PHE A 72 -1.00 -6.10 3.92
C PHE A 72 -0.86 -6.57 2.47
N GLU A 73 -1.09 -5.63 1.56
CA GLU A 73 -0.86 -5.86 0.14
C GLU A 73 -0.29 -4.60 -0.49
N VAL A 74 0.91 -4.69 -1.06
CA VAL A 74 1.52 -3.57 -1.78
C VAL A 74 1.12 -3.65 -3.24
N VAL A 75 0.59 -2.55 -3.76
CA VAL A 75 0.09 -2.44 -5.13
C VAL A 75 0.98 -1.48 -5.90
N TYR A 76 1.54 -1.98 -6.99
CA TYR A 76 2.34 -1.22 -7.93
C TYR A 76 1.54 -1.02 -9.21
N GLN A 77 1.58 0.19 -9.74
CA GLN A 77 0.99 0.49 -11.04
C GLN A 77 2.10 0.83 -12.01
N ILE A 78 2.32 -0.04 -13.00
CA ILE A 78 3.33 0.15 -14.03
C ILE A 78 2.67 0.31 -15.40
N LEU A 79 3.31 1.06 -16.27
CA LEU A 79 2.85 1.40 -17.61
C LEU A 79 3.98 1.17 -18.59
N SER A 80 3.66 0.50 -19.69
CA SER A 80 4.48 0.49 -20.90
C SER A 80 4.06 1.66 -21.78
N ARG A 81 4.91 2.67 -21.94
CA ARG A 81 4.60 3.83 -22.79
C ARG A 81 4.56 3.47 -24.27
N LYS A 82 5.40 2.51 -24.69
CA LYS A 82 5.46 2.01 -26.07
C LYS A 82 4.15 1.33 -26.48
N GLU A 83 3.68 0.41 -25.64
CA GLU A 83 2.46 -0.37 -25.91
C GLU A 83 1.18 0.34 -25.41
N ARG A 84 1.33 1.42 -24.63
CA ARG A 84 0.25 2.16 -23.95
C ARG A 84 -0.63 1.28 -23.07
N ARG A 85 0.00 0.34 -22.35
CA ARG A 85 -0.70 -0.63 -21.49
C ARG A 85 -0.27 -0.52 -20.05
N ARG A 86 -1.24 -0.67 -19.16
CA ARG A 86 -1.04 -0.64 -17.70
C ARG A 86 -1.07 -2.07 -17.17
N LEU A 87 -0.28 -2.32 -16.14
CA LEU A 87 -0.30 -3.56 -15.38
C LEU A 87 -0.32 -3.20 -13.89
N ARG A 88 -1.26 -3.78 -13.16
CA ARG A 88 -1.35 -3.66 -11.70
C ARG A 88 -0.69 -4.88 -11.09
N VAL A 89 0.40 -4.67 -10.36
CA VAL A 89 1.09 -5.75 -9.65
C VAL A 89 0.72 -5.68 -8.18
N ARG A 90 0.28 -6.79 -7.59
CA ARG A 90 -0.16 -6.90 -6.20
C ARG A 90 0.75 -7.88 -5.47
N VAL A 91 1.29 -7.47 -4.34
CA VAL A 91 2.24 -8.27 -3.54
C VAL A 91 1.67 -8.42 -2.14
N PRO A 92 1.20 -9.62 -1.75
CA PRO A 92 0.76 -9.89 -0.39
C PRO A 92 1.95 -9.87 0.59
N VAL A 93 1.78 -9.20 1.72
CA VAL A 93 2.81 -8.99 2.75
C VAL A 93 2.25 -9.33 4.14
N PRO A 94 2.91 -10.21 4.92
CA PRO A 94 2.44 -10.58 6.26
C PRO A 94 2.70 -9.47 7.28
N GLU A 95 1.88 -9.42 8.32
CA GLU A 95 2.06 -8.47 9.43
C GLU A 95 3.28 -8.79 10.31
N THR A 96 3.62 -10.08 10.44
CA THR A 96 4.75 -10.54 11.27
C THR A 96 6.11 -10.08 10.73
N ASP A 97 6.20 -9.91 9.42
CA ASP A 97 7.40 -9.46 8.69
C ASP A 97 6.99 -8.54 7.54
N PRO A 98 6.66 -7.27 7.84
CA PRO A 98 6.15 -6.33 6.84
C PRO A 98 7.30 -5.74 6.03
N THR A 99 8.00 -6.58 5.27
CA THR A 99 9.19 -6.23 4.48
C THR A 99 9.01 -6.59 3.01
N VAL A 100 9.50 -5.70 2.14
CA VAL A 100 9.46 -5.85 0.67
C VAL A 100 10.76 -5.31 0.08
N GLU A 101 11.21 -5.83 -1.06
CA GLU A 101 12.38 -5.31 -1.78
C GLU A 101 12.08 -3.93 -2.39
N SER A 102 12.99 -2.96 -2.22
CA SER A 102 12.88 -1.64 -2.89
C SER A 102 13.05 -1.76 -4.40
N LEU A 103 12.23 -1.02 -5.13
CA LEU A 103 12.29 -0.83 -6.58
C LEU A 103 13.02 0.46 -6.98
N THR A 104 13.53 1.24 -6.02
CA THR A 104 14.34 2.44 -6.31
C THR A 104 15.52 2.21 -7.26
N PRO A 105 16.23 1.06 -7.25
CA PRO A 105 17.30 0.80 -8.22
C PRO A 105 16.78 0.70 -9.66
N LEU A 106 15.51 0.32 -9.85
CA LEU A 106 14.86 0.19 -11.15
C LEU A 106 14.20 1.51 -11.57
N TRP A 107 13.43 2.15 -10.68
CA TRP A 107 12.79 3.43 -10.93
C TRP A 107 13.12 4.40 -9.81
N HIS A 108 13.84 5.47 -10.15
CA HIS A 108 14.21 6.48 -9.15
C HIS A 108 12.99 7.19 -8.56
N GLY A 109 11.89 7.27 -9.33
CA GLY A 109 10.61 7.80 -8.86
C GLY A 109 9.95 6.97 -7.74
N ALA A 110 10.37 5.73 -7.50
CA ALA A 110 9.84 4.89 -6.43
C ALA A 110 10.19 5.43 -5.02
N ASN A 111 11.23 6.27 -4.90
CA ASN A 111 11.76 6.69 -3.59
C ASN A 111 10.69 7.33 -2.70
N PHE A 112 9.99 8.35 -3.20
CA PHE A 112 8.96 9.02 -2.40
C PHE A 112 7.75 8.13 -2.13
N LEU A 113 7.35 7.29 -3.08
CA LEU A 113 6.18 6.42 -2.95
C LEU A 113 6.43 5.28 -1.94
N GLU A 114 7.62 4.68 -1.96
CA GLU A 114 8.03 3.68 -0.98
C GLU A 114 8.13 4.29 0.43
N ARG A 115 8.63 5.52 0.55
CA ARG A 115 8.64 6.26 1.83
C ARG A 115 7.24 6.57 2.33
N GLU A 116 6.31 6.94 1.46
CA GLU A 116 4.91 7.18 1.82
C GLU A 116 4.26 5.89 2.37
N VAL A 117 4.45 4.76 1.68
CA VAL A 117 3.94 3.47 2.13
C VAL A 117 4.52 3.08 3.49
N TRP A 118 5.81 3.33 3.71
CA TRP A 118 6.42 3.12 5.02
C TRP A 118 5.86 4.07 6.09
N ASP A 119 5.69 5.36 5.80
CA ASP A 119 5.24 6.37 6.76
C ASP A 119 3.78 6.15 7.19
N LEU A 120 2.93 5.68 6.26
CA LEU A 120 1.49 5.52 6.49
C LEU A 120 1.06 4.10 6.90
N PHE A 121 1.75 3.07 6.42
CA PHE A 121 1.43 1.66 6.67
C PHE A 121 2.52 0.89 7.40
N GLY A 122 3.73 1.44 7.56
CA GLY A 122 4.82 0.79 8.30
C GLY A 122 5.45 -0.42 7.62
N ILE A 123 5.27 -0.55 6.30
CA ILE A 123 5.92 -1.58 5.49
C ILE A 123 7.33 -1.10 5.16
N ARG A 124 8.35 -1.91 5.48
CA ARG A 124 9.76 -1.55 5.28
C ARG A 124 10.25 -2.01 3.91
N PHE A 125 10.96 -1.13 3.21
CA PHE A 125 11.57 -1.45 1.93
C PHE A 125 13.06 -1.75 2.11
N LEU A 126 13.49 -2.95 1.72
CA LEU A 126 14.87 -3.42 1.79
C LEU A 126 15.72 -2.76 0.70
N ASP A 127 16.94 -2.37 1.05
CA ASP A 127 17.88 -1.60 0.22
C ASP A 127 17.37 -0.22 -0.26
N HIS A 128 16.38 0.36 0.42
CA HIS A 128 15.95 1.72 0.11
C HIS A 128 17.03 2.74 0.53
N PRO A 129 17.40 3.72 -0.32
CA PRO A 129 18.51 4.64 -0.05
C PRO A 129 18.29 5.56 1.16
N ASP A 130 17.06 6.01 1.40
CA ASP A 130 16.73 6.94 2.48
C ASP A 130 15.30 6.72 3.01
N LEU A 131 15.11 5.76 3.89
CA LEU A 131 13.78 5.44 4.44
C LEU A 131 13.50 6.28 5.70
N ARG A 132 13.01 7.51 5.48
CA ARG A 132 12.58 8.46 6.53
C ARG A 132 11.17 8.95 6.29
N ARG A 133 10.54 9.51 7.35
CA ARG A 133 9.18 10.07 7.28
C ARG A 133 9.11 11.14 6.21
N VAL A 134 7.95 11.28 5.57
CA VAL A 134 7.76 12.19 4.44
C VAL A 134 6.49 13.02 4.57
N LEU A 135 5.39 12.43 5.04
CA LEU A 135 4.13 13.12 5.24
C LEU A 135 3.90 13.48 6.71
N LEU A 136 4.27 12.58 7.62
CA LEU A 136 4.08 12.77 9.05
C LEU A 136 5.26 13.52 9.65
N TYR A 137 4.99 14.22 10.75
CA TYR A 137 6.06 14.88 11.51
C TYR A 137 6.93 13.83 12.24
N GLU A 138 8.17 14.20 12.57
CA GLU A 138 9.19 13.27 13.06
C GLU A 138 8.77 12.50 14.32
N GLU A 139 8.09 13.20 15.24
CA GLU A 139 7.66 12.65 16.53
C GLU A 139 6.36 11.83 16.46
N PHE A 140 5.76 11.66 15.27
CA PHE A 140 4.49 10.96 15.12
C PHE A 140 4.64 9.49 15.53
N GLN A 141 3.71 8.98 16.34
CA GLN A 141 3.73 7.59 16.80
C GLN A 141 2.67 6.76 16.07
N GLY A 142 3.11 5.70 15.39
CA GLY A 142 2.23 4.76 14.68
C GLY A 142 2.10 5.05 13.17
N PHE A 143 1.08 4.45 12.57
CA PHE A 143 0.84 4.38 11.12
C PHE A 143 -0.65 4.63 10.81
N PRO A 144 -1.04 5.84 10.38
CA PRO A 144 -2.42 6.30 10.40
C PRO A 144 -3.35 5.62 9.39
N LEU A 145 -2.84 5.07 8.28
CA LEU A 145 -3.69 4.40 7.29
C LEU A 145 -3.99 2.93 7.62
N ARG A 146 -3.37 2.39 8.67
CA ARG A 146 -3.74 1.07 9.17
C ARG A 146 -5.12 1.10 9.84
N LYS A 147 -5.90 0.05 9.64
CA LYS A 147 -7.30 -0.02 10.11
C LYS A 147 -7.44 -0.23 11.61
N ASP A 148 -6.38 -0.63 12.29
CA ASP A 148 -6.27 -0.69 13.75
C ASP A 148 -5.91 0.66 14.37
N TYR A 149 -5.45 1.65 13.58
CA TYR A 149 -5.13 2.98 14.10
C TYR A 149 -6.40 3.78 14.41
N PRO A 150 -6.52 4.37 15.62
CA PRO A 150 -7.69 5.14 16.03
C PRO A 150 -7.85 6.44 15.22
N VAL A 151 -8.99 6.56 14.52
CA VAL A 151 -9.30 7.71 13.63
C VAL A 151 -9.30 9.05 14.36
N ASN A 152 -9.73 9.08 15.62
CA ASN A 152 -9.84 10.31 16.42
C ASN A 152 -8.61 10.57 17.28
N LEU A 153 -7.52 9.81 17.11
CA LEU A 153 -6.31 10.03 17.89
C LEU A 153 -5.58 11.27 17.36
N CYS A 154 -5.74 12.37 18.09
CA CYS A 154 -4.93 13.56 17.92
C CYS A 154 -3.61 13.39 18.66
N GLN A 155 -2.50 13.63 17.96
CA GLN A 155 -1.17 13.72 18.55
C GLN A 155 -0.64 15.13 18.31
N PRO A 156 -0.99 16.10 19.17
CA PRO A 156 -0.58 17.48 18.97
C PRO A 156 0.91 17.66 19.29
N ARG A 157 1.65 18.34 18.40
CA ARG A 157 3.07 18.68 18.66
C ARG A 157 3.22 19.75 19.74
N VAL A 158 2.21 20.61 19.89
CA VAL A 158 2.15 21.69 20.88
C VAL A 158 0.88 21.47 21.70
N PRO A 159 0.94 21.55 23.04
CA PRO A 159 -0.24 21.40 23.88
C PRO A 159 -1.32 22.41 23.48
N GLU A 160 -2.57 21.97 23.48
CA GLU A 160 -3.70 22.85 23.17
C GLU A 160 -3.80 23.96 24.22
N ARG A 161 -3.89 25.21 23.76
CA ARG A 161 -4.12 26.35 24.64
C ARG A 161 -5.60 26.39 25.02
N ALA A 162 -5.90 26.18 26.29
CA ALA A 162 -7.24 26.44 26.82
C ALA A 162 -7.54 27.95 26.73
N VAL A 163 -8.52 28.33 25.90
CA VAL A 163 -9.05 29.69 25.84
C VAL A 163 -10.38 29.70 26.60
N THR A 164 -10.46 30.50 27.65
CA THR A 164 -11.68 30.67 28.44
C THR A 164 -12.76 31.35 27.61
N GLY A 165 -13.95 30.76 27.54
CA GLY A 165 -15.11 31.34 26.84
C GLY A 165 -15.29 30.91 25.37
N THR A 166 -14.38 30.11 24.80
CA THR A 166 -14.59 29.49 23.48
C THR A 166 -15.36 28.16 23.59
N PHE A 167 -16.35 27.99 22.72
CA PHE A 167 -17.12 26.75 22.58
C PHE A 167 -16.21 25.64 22.03
N VAL A 168 -15.82 24.69 22.89
CA VAL A 168 -15.21 23.42 22.46
C VAL A 168 -16.37 22.50 22.06
N ASP A 169 -16.43 22.06 20.81
CA ASP A 169 -17.49 21.16 20.35
C ASP A 169 -17.35 19.78 21.00
N GLU A 170 -18.02 19.58 22.14
CA GLU A 170 -18.10 18.29 22.84
C GLU A 170 -18.82 17.19 22.03
N ARG A 171 -19.38 17.48 20.85
CA ARG A 171 -20.06 16.47 20.01
C ARG A 171 -19.14 15.32 19.60
N SER A 172 -17.83 15.57 19.46
CA SER A 172 -16.83 14.56 19.10
C SER A 172 -16.59 13.54 20.23
N HIS A 173 -16.54 13.99 21.49
CA HIS A 173 -16.49 13.11 22.67
C HIS A 173 -17.82 12.35 22.89
N ASN A 174 -18.94 12.98 22.57
CA ASN A 174 -20.27 12.48 22.89
C ASN A 174 -20.83 11.41 21.94
N LYS A 175 -20.26 11.17 20.75
CA LYS A 175 -20.87 10.23 19.79
C LYS A 175 -20.79 8.76 20.25
N LEU A 176 -19.64 8.34 20.77
CA LEU A 176 -19.44 6.99 21.35
C LEU A 176 -20.19 6.81 22.67
N LEU A 177 -20.20 7.84 23.52
CA LEU A 177 -20.95 7.87 24.77
C LEU A 177 -22.47 7.81 24.53
N ARG A 178 -22.99 8.54 23.53
CA ARG A 178 -24.40 8.48 23.12
C ARG A 178 -24.78 7.13 22.52
N LEU A 179 -23.91 6.49 21.74
CA LEU A 179 -24.12 5.13 21.22
C LEU A 179 -24.15 4.09 22.35
N LYS A 180 -23.24 4.19 23.33
CA LYS A 180 -23.28 3.33 24.54
C LYS A 180 -24.56 3.53 25.34
N LYS A 181 -25.04 4.78 25.45
CA LYS A 181 -26.30 5.10 26.15
C LYS A 181 -27.55 4.69 25.38
N SER A 182 -27.54 4.74 24.05
CA SER A 182 -28.69 4.34 23.21
C SER A 182 -28.79 2.82 23.01
N LEU A 183 -27.68 2.09 23.10
CA LEU A 183 -27.63 0.63 22.94
C LEU A 183 -27.89 -0.14 24.25
N GLY A 184 -28.09 0.55 25.38
CA GLY A 184 -28.68 -0.02 26.59
C GLY A 184 -28.11 -1.37 27.06
N GLY A 185 -26.79 -1.58 27.02
CA GLY A 185 -26.20 -2.88 27.32
C GLY A 185 -24.98 -2.80 28.22
N ASN A 186 -25.11 -3.33 29.44
CA ASN A 186 -24.00 -3.85 30.22
C ASN A 186 -23.30 -4.96 29.42
N PHE A 187 -22.02 -4.76 29.11
CA PHE A 187 -21.01 -5.81 28.93
C PHE A 187 -19.67 -5.23 29.40
#